data_AF-A0A2A8XV89-F1
#
_entry.id   AF-A0A2A8XV89-F1
#
_cell.length_a   1.000
_cell.length_b   1.000
_cell.length_c   1.000
_cell.angle_alpha   90.00
_cell.angle_beta   90.00
_cell.angle_gamma   90.00
#
_symmetry.space_group_name_H-M   'P 1'
#
loop_
_entity.id
_entity.type
_entity.pdbx_description
1 polymer ?
#
loop_
_entity_poly.entity_id
_entity_poly.type
_entity_poly.pdbx_seq_one_letter_code
_entity_poly.pdbx_strand_id
1 'polypeptide(L)'
;MNFKQLILAGTVIASTTLTPLTNVQAENTIGFKDVPENHWSYKAIMDLKEKNIVAGYGNGMFGFGDNITRGQVARLIYAYLKPVDELTTQNPFTDIEGHMFEKEILALNKAGIMNGFGNEKFGPDNVLTREQLAVVLTKAFNFQATSTTTFKDVDKNYWATSAISALQENKITTGTGDNKFEPQSLVTREQYALFLYNAINKSEKEPDLKPTVIPQDLADDDIYYYEGWMESSSVLKRSVSKEAQNLVTQINTKYNAELKYAAIGGPGSEVVLFSPVLEGIPEFFGNFTVRGDDENNFSVNFVIERGQGNKALLELGKKWITMINPNLDLSKEIDNIVASNTRTGNFDINKNNLKIEINLEKQNSSSDLMSVKINK
;
A
#
# COMPACT_ATOMS: atom_id res chain seq x y z
N MET A 1 35.92 26.81 -25.52
CA MET A 1 36.04 27.62 -24.28
C MET A 1 34.67 27.57 -23.61
N ASN A 2 34.63 26.98 -22.40
CA ASN A 2 33.44 26.44 -21.74
C ASN A 2 32.41 27.49 -21.32
N PHE A 3 31.14 27.24 -21.64
CA PHE A 3 29.99 27.87 -20.98
C PHE A 3 29.78 27.20 -19.62
N LYS A 4 30.00 27.96 -18.53
CA LYS A 4 29.59 27.56 -17.18
C LYS A 4 28.09 27.81 -17.04
N GLN A 5 27.31 26.74 -16.88
CA GLN A 5 25.95 26.83 -16.37
C GLN A 5 26.00 27.12 -14.86
N LEU A 6 25.40 28.24 -14.45
CA LEU A 6 25.03 28.48 -13.06
C LEU A 6 23.87 27.54 -12.71
N ILE A 7 24.11 26.58 -11.82
CA ILE A 7 23.03 25.88 -11.11
C ILE A 7 22.67 26.78 -9.91
N LEU A 8 21.50 27.42 -9.97
CA LEU A 8 20.87 27.99 -8.77
C LEU A 8 20.41 26.82 -7.89
N ALA A 9 21.20 26.48 -6.87
CA ALA A 9 20.71 25.70 -5.74
C ALA A 9 19.85 26.62 -4.86
N GLY A 10 18.54 26.61 -5.09
CA GLY A 10 17.58 27.25 -4.19
C GLY A 10 17.33 26.36 -2.98
N THR A 11 18.08 26.55 -1.90
CA THR A 11 17.72 26.00 -0.58
C THR A 11 16.49 26.72 -0.06
N VAL A 12 15.31 26.12 -0.19
CA VAL A 12 14.15 26.48 0.61
C VAL A 12 14.27 25.74 1.94
N ILE A 13 14.89 26.38 2.94
CA ILE A 13 14.80 25.91 4.33
C ILE A 13 13.47 26.40 4.86
N ALA A 14 12.43 25.60 4.73
CA ALA A 14 11.18 25.83 5.44
C ALA A 14 11.41 25.48 6.92
N SER A 15 11.65 26.50 7.75
CA SER A 15 11.63 26.39 9.21
C SER A 15 10.23 25.97 9.66
N THR A 16 10.00 24.69 9.92
CA THR A 16 8.73 24.17 10.43
C THR A 16 8.79 24.01 11.94
N THR A 17 8.14 24.91 12.67
CA THR A 17 7.85 24.69 14.09
C THR A 17 6.71 23.66 14.20
N LEU A 18 7.01 22.43 14.59
CA LEU A 18 5.98 21.47 14.98
C LEU A 18 5.69 21.63 16.48
N THR A 19 4.42 21.82 16.81
CA THR A 19 3.93 21.90 18.17
C THR A 19 4.06 20.54 18.87
N PRO A 20 4.31 20.51 20.20
CA PRO A 20 4.30 19.27 20.96
C PRO A 20 2.95 18.58 20.84
N LEU A 21 2.97 17.24 20.87
CA LEU A 21 1.81 16.34 20.79
C LEU A 21 0.90 16.52 22.02
N THR A 22 0.17 17.63 22.06
CA THR A 22 -0.95 17.82 22.99
C THR A 22 -2.09 18.47 22.22
N ASN A 23 -3.18 17.72 22.06
CA ASN A 23 -4.46 18.12 21.50
C ASN A 23 -4.41 18.96 20.22
N VAL A 24 -3.86 18.37 19.14
CA VAL A 24 -4.27 18.78 17.80
C VAL A 24 -5.55 18.01 17.49
N GLN A 25 -6.65 18.74 17.42
CA GLN A 25 -7.93 18.25 16.93
C GLN A 25 -7.69 17.57 15.57
N ALA A 26 -7.92 16.25 15.53
CA ALA A 26 -7.72 15.44 14.33
C ALA A 26 -8.62 15.99 13.22
N GLU A 27 -8.04 16.74 12.29
CA GLU A 27 -8.68 16.93 10.99
C GLU A 27 -8.72 15.56 10.33
N ASN A 28 -9.93 15.00 10.28
CA ASN A 28 -10.24 13.70 9.72
C ASN A 28 -10.19 13.77 8.19
N THR A 29 -9.02 14.08 7.62
CA THR A 29 -8.80 14.05 6.17
C THR A 29 -8.46 12.63 5.73
N ILE A 30 -9.23 12.11 4.76
CA ILE A 30 -9.07 10.79 4.11
C ILE A 30 -7.81 10.80 3.22
N GLY A 31 -6.64 11.01 3.83
CA GLY A 31 -5.35 11.04 3.15
C GLY A 31 -4.59 12.37 3.27
N PHE A 32 -3.54 12.50 2.45
CA PHE A 32 -2.74 13.71 2.27
C PHE A 32 -3.09 14.34 0.91
N LYS A 33 -3.22 15.67 0.86
CA LYS A 33 -3.69 16.44 -0.30
C LYS A 33 -2.74 16.39 -1.51
N ASP A 34 -1.47 16.10 -1.26
CA ASP A 34 -0.38 16.10 -2.23
C ASP A 34 0.05 14.70 -2.68
N VAL A 35 -0.61 13.65 -2.21
CA VAL A 35 -0.31 12.26 -2.61
C VAL A 35 -1.36 11.80 -3.63
N PRO A 36 -1.01 11.60 -4.91
CA PRO A 36 -1.98 11.17 -5.91
C PRO A 36 -2.47 9.74 -5.64
N GLU A 37 -3.79 9.52 -5.68
CA GLU A 37 -4.43 8.22 -5.37
C GLU A 37 -3.97 7.08 -6.28
N ASN A 38 -3.64 7.41 -7.54
CA ASN A 38 -3.16 6.45 -8.54
C ASN A 38 -1.63 6.27 -8.53
N HIS A 39 -0.90 6.86 -7.58
CA HIS A 39 0.55 6.73 -7.50
C HIS A 39 0.97 5.44 -6.79
N TRP A 40 2.06 4.81 -7.25
CA TRP A 40 2.56 3.52 -6.72
C TRP A 40 2.88 3.55 -5.22
N SER A 41 3.15 4.73 -4.65
CA SER A 41 3.45 4.91 -3.23
C SER A 41 2.21 5.16 -2.36
N TYR A 42 1.04 5.41 -2.95
CA TYR A 42 -0.15 5.84 -2.20
C TYR A 42 -0.52 4.82 -1.12
N LYS A 43 -0.60 3.54 -1.49
CA LYS A 43 -0.83 2.41 -0.58
C LYS A 43 0.11 2.42 0.63
N ALA A 44 1.41 2.52 0.37
CA ALA A 44 2.42 2.51 1.42
C ALA A 44 2.29 3.72 2.36
N ILE A 45 2.03 4.91 1.80
CA ILE A 45 1.89 6.13 2.58
C ILE A 45 0.66 6.09 3.50
N MET A 46 -0.49 5.63 2.99
CA MET A 46 -1.72 5.59 3.78
C MET A 46 -1.67 4.53 4.87
N ASP A 47 -1.14 3.32 4.59
CA ASP A 47 -0.97 2.27 5.60
C ASP A 47 -0.05 2.73 6.75
N LEU A 48 1.06 3.38 6.41
CA LEU A 48 1.98 3.93 7.42
C LEU A 48 1.38 5.11 8.20
N LYS A 49 0.50 5.92 7.58
CA LYS A 49 -0.25 6.99 8.25
C LYS A 49 -1.21 6.40 9.28
N GLU A 50 -2.00 5.40 8.90
CA GLU A 50 -3.01 4.77 9.77
C GLU A 50 -2.38 4.04 10.95
N LYS A 51 -1.21 3.41 10.74
CA LYS A 51 -0.40 2.82 11.80
C LYS A 51 0.27 3.87 12.70
N ASN A 52 0.08 5.17 12.44
CA ASN A 52 0.73 6.30 13.11
C ASN A 52 2.27 6.23 13.06
N ILE A 53 2.83 5.64 12.01
CA ILE A 53 4.27 5.52 11.79
C ILE A 53 4.79 6.75 11.04
N VAL A 54 4.06 7.18 10.00
CA VAL A 54 4.42 8.36 9.19
C VAL A 54 3.45 9.50 9.44
N ALA A 55 4.03 10.69 9.65
CA ALA A 55 3.31 11.95 9.65
C ALA A 55 3.75 12.82 8.46
N GLY A 56 2.83 13.64 7.97
CA GLY A 56 3.11 14.71 7.03
C GLY A 56 3.69 15.95 7.71
N TYR A 57 3.86 17.04 6.98
CA TYR A 57 4.37 18.31 7.51
C TYR A 57 3.34 19.11 8.34
N GLY A 58 2.12 18.61 8.47
CA GLY A 58 0.95 19.36 8.95
C GLY A 58 0.00 19.64 7.79
N ASN A 59 -1.00 20.52 7.98
CA ASN A 59 -1.90 21.11 6.97
C ASN A 59 -2.51 20.18 5.88
N GLY A 60 -2.50 18.87 6.11
CA GLY A 60 -2.89 17.84 5.15
C GLY A 60 -1.82 17.49 4.11
N MET A 61 -0.56 17.91 4.26
CA MET A 61 0.52 17.66 3.29
C MET A 61 1.47 16.57 3.77
N PHE A 62 1.79 15.61 2.90
CA PHE A 62 2.79 14.58 3.13
C PHE A 62 4.22 15.10 2.91
N GLY A 63 4.42 16.02 1.97
CA GLY A 63 5.72 16.33 1.39
C GLY A 63 6.07 15.40 0.22
N PHE A 64 5.09 15.09 -0.63
CA PHE A 64 5.29 14.19 -1.77
C PHE A 64 6.30 14.76 -2.77
N GLY A 65 7.29 13.96 -3.17
CA GLY A 65 8.38 14.35 -4.08
C GLY A 65 9.56 15.05 -3.39
N ASP A 66 9.42 15.45 -2.12
CA ASP A 66 10.52 16.04 -1.37
C ASP A 66 11.55 14.98 -0.99
N ASN A 67 12.81 15.40 -0.89
CA ASN A 67 13.88 14.57 -0.36
C ASN A 67 13.75 14.39 1.16
N ILE A 68 14.01 13.17 1.65
CA ILE A 68 13.94 12.87 3.08
C ILE A 68 15.30 13.08 3.78
N THR A 69 15.28 13.75 4.93
CA THR A 69 16.50 13.98 5.72
C THR A 69 16.80 12.82 6.68
N ARG A 70 18.05 12.74 7.14
CA ARG A 70 18.51 11.73 8.11
C ARG A 70 17.78 11.79 9.43
N GLY A 71 17.51 12.98 9.93
CA GLY A 71 16.73 13.18 11.14
C GLY A 71 15.27 12.74 10.97
N GLN A 72 14.66 13.00 9.81
CA GLN A 72 13.32 12.50 9.50
C GLN A 72 13.29 10.96 9.46
N VAL A 73 14.26 10.33 8.79
CA VAL A 73 14.39 8.86 8.80
C VAL A 73 14.57 8.33 10.23
N ALA A 74 15.38 8.99 11.05
CA ALA A 74 15.56 8.59 12.44
C ALA A 74 14.24 8.64 13.22
N ARG A 75 13.46 9.72 13.06
CA ARG A 75 12.15 9.87 13.70
C ARG A 75 11.16 8.78 13.31
N LEU A 76 11.13 8.41 12.04
CA LEU A 76 10.18 7.44 11.49
C LEU A 76 10.53 5.99 11.88
N ILE A 77 11.82 5.63 11.85
CA ILE A 77 12.28 4.32 12.34
C ILE A 77 12.07 4.21 13.86
N TYR A 78 12.35 5.27 14.61
CA TYR A 78 12.09 5.31 16.04
C TYR A 78 10.59 5.14 16.35
N ALA A 79 9.70 5.76 15.57
CA ALA A 79 8.25 5.62 15.72
C ALA A 79 7.79 4.16 15.59
N TYR A 80 8.42 3.43 14.67
CA TYR A 80 8.14 2.02 14.43
C TYR A 80 8.72 1.13 15.52
N LEU A 81 10.04 1.21 15.76
CA LEU A 81 10.76 0.30 16.67
C LEU A 81 10.41 0.54 18.14
N LYS A 82 10.01 1.78 18.51
CA LYS A 82 9.73 2.20 19.88
C LYS A 82 10.80 1.70 20.88
N PRO A 83 12.09 1.95 20.62
CA PRO A 83 13.16 1.47 21.48
C PRO A 83 13.02 2.08 22.88
N VAL A 84 13.53 1.37 23.90
CA VAL A 84 13.48 1.85 25.29
C VAL A 84 14.27 3.16 25.41
N ASP A 85 13.60 4.20 25.90
CA ASP A 85 14.24 5.48 26.19
C ASP A 85 15.09 5.38 27.46
N GLU A 86 16.41 5.52 27.29
CA GLU A 86 17.32 5.68 28.42
C GLU A 86 17.70 7.15 28.62
N LEU A 87 17.27 7.70 29.76
CA LEU A 87 17.38 9.11 30.16
C LEU A 87 18.81 9.65 30.24
N THR A 88 19.84 8.81 30.12
CA THR A 88 21.26 9.16 30.31
C THR A 88 22.12 8.91 29.07
N THR A 89 21.54 8.85 27.87
CA THR A 89 22.32 8.63 26.65
C THR A 89 23.20 9.85 26.37
N GLN A 90 24.51 9.69 26.50
CA GLN A 90 25.49 10.74 26.17
C GLN A 90 25.40 11.09 24.69
N ASN A 91 25.31 12.37 24.36
CA ASN A 91 25.30 12.85 22.98
C ASN A 91 26.73 12.88 22.40
N PRO A 92 27.07 12.04 21.40
CA PRO A 92 28.38 12.04 20.78
C PRO A 92 28.49 12.98 19.56
N PHE A 93 27.43 13.73 19.25
CA PHE A 93 27.32 14.55 18.05
C PHE A 93 27.16 16.04 18.39
N THR A 94 27.95 16.86 17.73
CA THR A 94 27.98 18.33 17.93
C THR A 94 26.95 19.08 17.09
N ASP A 95 26.22 18.40 16.21
CA ASP A 95 25.26 19.01 15.27
C ASP A 95 23.80 18.59 15.51
N ILE A 96 23.50 17.99 16.65
CA ILE A 96 22.12 17.61 17.02
C ILE A 96 21.64 18.24 18.32
N GLU A 97 22.48 18.99 19.03
CA GLU A 97 22.07 19.67 20.27
C GLU A 97 20.94 20.67 19.99
N GLY A 98 19.79 20.47 20.64
CA GLY A 98 18.58 21.26 20.42
C GLY A 98 17.84 20.95 19.12
N HIS A 99 18.27 19.92 18.38
CA HIS A 99 17.60 19.49 17.16
C HIS A 99 16.30 18.75 17.48
N MET A 100 15.24 18.96 16.69
CA MET A 100 13.93 18.38 16.96
C MET A 100 13.86 16.84 16.92
N PHE A 101 14.89 16.20 16.34
CA PHE A 101 15.03 14.74 16.25
C PHE A 101 16.19 14.21 17.10
N GLU A 102 16.75 15.04 18.00
CA GLU A 102 17.90 14.69 18.83
C GLU A 102 17.67 13.37 19.59
N LYS A 103 16.50 13.25 20.23
CA LYS A 103 16.12 12.06 20.98
C LYS A 103 16.15 10.79 20.12
N GLU A 104 15.50 10.83 18.96
CA GLU A 104 15.39 9.68 18.06
C GLU A 104 16.74 9.31 17.44
N ILE A 105 17.55 10.31 17.12
CA ILE A 105 18.92 10.12 16.63
C ILE A 105 19.78 9.40 17.68
N LEU A 106 19.74 9.85 18.93
CA LEU A 106 20.51 9.23 20.02
C LEU A 106 20.08 7.77 20.27
N ALA A 107 18.77 7.51 20.27
CA ALA A 107 18.23 6.17 20.47
C ALA A 107 18.67 5.21 19.35
N LEU A 108 18.57 5.61 18.08
CA LEU A 108 18.97 4.77 16.95
C LEU A 108 20.49 4.64 16.79
N ASN A 109 21.26 5.63 17.23
CA ASN A 109 22.71 5.51 17.28
C ASN A 109 23.15 4.48 18.32
N LYS A 110 22.56 4.53 19.51
CA LYS A 110 22.82 3.54 20.56
C LYS A 110 22.43 2.13 20.15
N ALA A 111 21.32 1.97 19.41
CA ALA A 111 20.91 0.70 18.83
C ALA A 111 21.80 0.22 17.67
N GLY A 112 22.80 1.02 17.24
CA GLY A 112 23.69 0.69 16.13
C GLY A 112 23.05 0.78 14.73
N ILE A 113 21.83 1.31 14.65
CA ILE A 113 21.02 1.38 13.42
C ILE A 113 21.49 2.56 12.55
N MET A 114 21.64 3.74 13.14
CA MET A 114 22.11 4.94 12.43
C MET A 114 23.38 5.50 13.05
N ASN A 115 24.45 5.58 12.26
CA ASN A 115 25.73 6.15 12.68
C ASN A 115 25.95 7.53 12.03
N GLY A 116 26.75 8.37 12.67
CA GLY A 116 27.21 9.64 12.09
C GLY A 116 28.27 9.45 11.01
N PHE A 117 28.66 10.56 10.38
CA PHE A 117 29.65 10.58 9.30
C PHE A 117 31.11 10.57 9.80
N GLY A 118 31.32 10.56 11.11
CA GLY A 118 32.62 10.81 11.74
C GLY A 118 32.75 12.26 12.20
N ASN A 119 33.89 12.61 12.81
CA ASN A 119 34.17 13.96 13.33
C ASN A 119 33.06 14.53 14.22
N GLU A 120 32.42 13.68 15.03
CA GLU A 120 31.34 14.07 15.94
C GLU A 120 30.14 14.73 15.21
N LYS A 121 29.86 14.34 13.96
CA LYS A 121 28.71 14.83 13.17
C LYS A 121 27.75 13.72 12.78
N PHE A 122 26.45 13.93 13.03
CA PHE A 122 25.39 13.06 12.56
C PHE A 122 24.85 13.46 11.18
N GLY A 123 24.77 14.77 10.92
CA GLY A 123 24.17 15.35 9.72
C GLY A 123 22.65 15.18 9.65
N PRO A 124 21.86 15.68 10.63
CA PRO A 124 20.42 15.43 10.70
C PRO A 124 19.64 15.99 9.49
N ASP A 125 20.11 17.09 8.91
CA ASP A 125 19.48 17.74 7.75
C ASP A 125 20.02 17.28 6.40
N ASN A 126 21.03 16.39 6.39
CA ASN A 126 21.48 15.83 5.13
C ASN A 126 20.45 14.84 4.59
N VAL A 127 20.24 14.90 3.27
CA VAL A 127 19.38 13.96 2.55
C VAL A 127 20.06 12.60 2.45
N LEU A 128 19.32 11.51 2.65
CA LEU A 128 19.85 10.17 2.45
C LEU A 128 19.99 9.82 0.97
N THR A 129 21.07 9.12 0.66
CA THR A 129 21.17 8.32 -0.56
C THR A 129 20.50 6.95 -0.37
N ARG A 130 20.13 6.30 -1.48
CA ARG A 130 19.47 4.99 -1.48
C ARG A 130 20.32 3.89 -0.82
N GLU A 131 21.64 3.94 -0.99
CA GLU A 131 22.56 3.00 -0.32
C GLU A 131 22.62 3.19 1.20
N GLN A 132 22.56 4.44 1.67
CA GLN A 132 22.52 4.73 3.10
C GLN A 132 21.21 4.25 3.69
N LEU A 133 20.09 4.46 2.99
CA LEU A 133 18.80 3.93 3.40
C LEU A 133 18.81 2.39 3.45
N ALA A 134 19.44 1.73 2.47
CA ALA A 134 19.57 0.28 2.48
C ALA A 134 20.26 -0.21 3.75
N VAL A 135 21.41 0.38 4.10
CA VAL A 135 22.16 0.03 5.31
C VAL A 135 21.33 0.23 6.57
N VAL A 136 20.60 1.35 6.65
CA VAL A 136 19.75 1.67 7.80
C VAL A 136 18.62 0.65 7.95
N LEU A 137 17.91 0.29 6.87
CA LEU A 137 16.82 -0.67 6.91
C LEU A 137 17.31 -2.10 7.17
N THR A 138 18.43 -2.51 6.57
CA THR A 138 19.05 -3.81 6.86
C THR A 138 19.33 -3.94 8.36
N LYS A 139 19.87 -2.90 8.99
CA LYS A 139 20.15 -2.90 10.44
C LYS A 139 18.88 -2.86 11.29
N ALA A 140 17.94 -1.97 10.95
CA ALA A 140 16.70 -1.80 11.70
C ALA A 140 15.85 -3.08 11.75
N PHE A 141 15.83 -3.84 10.67
CA PHE A 141 15.02 -5.05 10.51
C PHE A 141 15.84 -6.35 10.55
N ASN A 142 17.14 -6.26 10.82
CA ASN A 142 18.08 -7.38 10.84
C ASN A 142 18.03 -8.27 9.58
N PHE A 143 17.83 -7.66 8.40
CA PHE A 143 17.77 -8.41 7.15
C PHE A 143 19.12 -9.02 6.80
N GLN A 144 19.08 -10.24 6.26
CA GLN A 144 20.26 -10.96 5.81
C GLN A 144 20.19 -11.15 4.30
N ALA A 145 21.36 -11.27 3.67
CA ALA A 145 21.51 -11.64 2.27
C ALA A 145 22.21 -13.00 2.19
N THR A 146 21.64 -13.93 1.43
CA THR A 146 22.29 -15.20 1.08
C THR A 146 22.93 -15.16 -0.30
N SER A 147 22.57 -14.14 -1.10
CA SER A 147 23.06 -13.92 -2.46
C SER A 147 23.53 -12.48 -2.67
N THR A 148 24.46 -12.27 -3.61
CA THR A 148 24.79 -10.91 -4.05
C THR A 148 23.71 -10.39 -4.98
N THR A 149 23.39 -9.11 -4.85
CA THR A 149 22.47 -8.40 -5.72
C THR A 149 22.77 -8.58 -7.21
N THR A 150 21.71 -8.59 -8.02
CA THR A 150 21.82 -8.66 -9.48
C THR A 150 21.91 -7.29 -10.14
N PHE A 151 21.82 -6.18 -9.39
CA PHE A 151 21.87 -4.83 -9.95
C PHE A 151 23.22 -4.55 -10.62
N LYS A 152 23.20 -4.05 -11.86
CA LYS A 152 24.39 -3.87 -12.71
C LYS A 152 25.31 -2.73 -12.24
N ASP A 153 24.77 -1.78 -11.50
CA ASP A 153 25.44 -0.59 -10.99
C ASP A 153 25.88 -0.73 -9.52
N VAL A 154 25.90 -1.96 -9.00
CA VAL A 154 26.39 -2.27 -7.65
C VAL A 154 27.59 -3.19 -7.75
N ASP A 155 28.77 -2.64 -7.48
CA ASP A 155 30.02 -3.41 -7.47
C ASP A 155 30.02 -4.46 -6.36
N LYS A 156 30.54 -5.67 -6.63
CA LYS A 156 30.52 -6.79 -5.67
C LYS A 156 31.24 -6.49 -4.35
N ASN A 157 32.27 -5.64 -4.39
CA ASN A 157 33.09 -5.25 -3.23
C ASN A 157 32.73 -3.86 -2.68
N TYR A 158 31.58 -3.30 -3.09
CA TYR A 158 31.13 -2.00 -2.61
C TYR A 158 30.58 -2.08 -1.18
N TRP A 159 30.80 -1.02 -0.40
CA TRP A 159 30.53 -1.02 1.04
C TRP A 159 29.04 -1.27 1.38
N ALA A 160 28.13 -0.86 0.49
CA ALA A 160 26.70 -1.05 0.67
C ALA A 160 26.15 -2.35 0.02
N THR A 161 26.98 -3.13 -0.67
CA THR A 161 26.52 -4.29 -1.47
C THR A 161 25.77 -5.29 -0.64
N SER A 162 26.25 -5.62 0.56
CA SER A 162 25.55 -6.57 1.44
C SER A 162 24.15 -6.06 1.82
N ALA A 163 24.02 -4.79 2.18
CA ALA A 163 22.73 -4.19 2.54
C ALA A 163 21.77 -4.13 1.34
N ILE A 164 22.26 -3.70 0.17
CA ILE A 164 21.47 -3.66 -1.06
C ILE A 164 21.01 -5.07 -1.45
N SER A 165 21.90 -6.06 -1.31
CA SER A 165 21.57 -7.47 -1.56
C SER A 165 20.47 -7.96 -0.62
N ALA A 166 20.58 -7.64 0.68
CA ALA A 166 19.57 -8.00 1.66
C ALA A 166 18.21 -7.39 1.31
N LEU A 167 18.17 -6.11 0.91
CA LEU A 167 16.93 -5.45 0.51
C LEU A 167 16.33 -6.08 -0.76
N GLN A 168 17.15 -6.41 -1.75
CA GLN A 168 16.67 -7.06 -2.98
C GLN A 168 16.09 -8.46 -2.68
N GLU A 169 16.84 -9.29 -1.96
CA GLU A 169 16.46 -10.66 -1.61
C GLU A 169 15.18 -10.70 -0.76
N ASN A 170 15.02 -9.71 0.12
CA ASN A 170 13.84 -9.56 0.96
C ASN A 170 12.67 -8.85 0.28
N LYS A 171 12.77 -8.56 -1.04
CA LYS A 171 11.75 -7.87 -1.85
C LYS A 171 11.37 -6.48 -1.33
N ILE A 172 12.32 -5.78 -0.68
CA ILE A 172 12.13 -4.41 -0.19
C ILE A 172 12.21 -3.40 -1.35
N THR A 173 12.99 -3.73 -2.38
CA THR A 173 13.23 -2.90 -3.56
C THR A 173 13.35 -3.76 -4.81
N THR A 174 12.84 -3.25 -5.93
CA THR A 174 13.02 -3.83 -7.28
C THR A 174 14.00 -3.04 -8.14
N GLY A 175 14.62 -1.98 -7.58
CA GLY A 175 15.49 -1.07 -8.32
C GLY A 175 14.73 0.11 -8.94
N THR A 176 15.40 0.86 -9.82
CA THR A 176 14.83 2.03 -10.53
C THR A 176 14.47 1.74 -11.99
N GLY A 177 14.73 0.52 -12.47
CA GLY A 177 14.63 0.13 -13.88
C GLY A 177 15.98 -0.30 -14.45
N ASP A 178 16.00 -0.88 -15.66
CA ASP A 178 17.21 -1.34 -16.36
C ASP A 178 18.16 -2.24 -15.56
N ASN A 179 17.63 -2.93 -14.55
CA ASN A 179 18.39 -3.70 -13.56
C ASN A 179 19.43 -2.84 -12.81
N LYS A 180 19.04 -1.62 -12.40
CA LYS A 180 19.84 -0.69 -11.59
C LYS A 180 19.23 -0.44 -10.21
N PHE A 181 20.09 -0.19 -9.23
CA PHE A 181 19.68 0.24 -7.88
C PHE A 181 19.75 1.76 -7.69
N GLU A 182 20.72 2.41 -8.35
CA GLU A 182 21.14 3.81 -8.16
C GLU A 182 21.59 4.14 -6.73
N PRO A 183 22.73 3.61 -6.26
CA PRO A 183 23.18 3.74 -4.87
C PRO A 183 23.26 5.19 -4.35
N GLN A 184 23.73 6.10 -5.20
CA GLN A 184 23.98 7.52 -4.87
C GLN A 184 22.76 8.43 -5.08
N SER A 185 21.67 7.94 -5.67
CA SER A 185 20.47 8.77 -5.88
C SER A 185 19.86 9.14 -4.52
N LEU A 186 19.39 10.38 -4.42
CA LEU A 186 18.70 10.89 -3.25
C LEU A 186 17.33 10.21 -3.10
N VAL A 187 16.92 10.00 -1.86
CA VAL A 187 15.64 9.36 -1.54
C VAL A 187 14.57 10.40 -1.33
N THR A 188 13.47 10.28 -2.08
CA THR A 188 12.27 11.07 -1.83
C THR A 188 11.41 10.46 -0.71
N ARG A 189 10.54 11.26 -0.09
CA ARG A 189 9.70 10.83 1.04
C ARG A 189 8.78 9.68 0.65
N GLU A 190 8.24 9.68 -0.55
CA GLU A 190 7.39 8.59 -1.06
C GLU A 190 8.18 7.31 -1.36
N GLN A 191 9.42 7.43 -1.83
CA GLN A 191 10.31 6.29 -1.96
C GLN A 191 10.65 5.71 -0.58
N TYR A 192 10.99 6.56 0.40
CA TYR A 192 11.23 6.11 1.77
C TYR A 192 10.02 5.38 2.35
N ALA A 193 8.82 5.94 2.21
CA ALA A 193 7.60 5.32 2.70
C ALA A 193 7.39 3.92 2.10
N LEU A 194 7.61 3.75 0.80
CA LEU A 194 7.54 2.42 0.17
C LEU A 194 8.58 1.44 0.74
N PHE A 195 9.83 1.87 0.89
CA PHE A 195 10.88 1.02 1.44
C PHE A 195 10.55 0.60 2.89
N LEU A 196 10.11 1.54 3.73
CA LEU A 196 9.74 1.26 5.10
C LEU A 196 8.53 0.32 5.18
N TYR A 197 7.47 0.58 4.40
CA TYR A 197 6.29 -0.27 4.31
C TYR A 197 6.66 -1.72 3.92
N ASN A 198 7.48 -1.89 2.90
CA ASN A 198 7.94 -3.22 2.48
C ASN A 198 8.77 -3.89 3.58
N ALA A 199 9.65 -3.14 4.26
CA ALA A 199 10.50 -3.66 5.33
C ALA A 199 9.65 -4.15 6.51
N ILE A 200 8.70 -3.34 6.95
CA ILE A 200 7.75 -3.70 8.01
C ILE A 200 7.01 -4.97 7.65
N ASN A 201 6.35 -5.00 6.48
CA ASN A 201 5.59 -6.18 6.05
C ASN A 201 6.46 -7.43 5.89
N LYS A 202 7.73 -7.27 5.55
CA LYS A 202 8.65 -8.41 5.46
C LYS A 202 9.10 -8.90 6.83
N SER A 203 9.30 -8.00 7.79
CA SER A 203 9.72 -8.34 9.15
C SER A 203 8.59 -8.84 10.05
N GLU A 204 7.38 -8.35 9.84
CA GLU A 204 6.17 -8.76 10.56
C GLU A 204 5.58 -10.07 10.01
N LYS A 205 6.16 -10.63 8.94
CA LYS A 205 5.96 -12.02 8.54
C LYS A 205 6.60 -12.97 9.55
N GLU A 206 6.01 -13.07 10.74
CA GLU A 206 5.83 -14.37 11.42
C GLU A 206 4.88 -15.23 10.56
N PRO A 207 4.98 -16.58 10.61
CA PRO A 207 4.66 -17.46 9.49
C PRO A 207 3.23 -17.26 9.04
N ASP A 208 3.04 -17.23 7.70
CA ASP A 208 1.76 -17.33 7.00
C ASP A 208 0.57 -17.62 7.94
N LEU A 209 -0.03 -16.56 8.50
CA LEU A 209 -1.47 -16.55 8.56
C LEU A 209 -1.92 -16.25 7.14
N LYS A 210 -1.76 -17.23 6.22
CA LYS A 210 -2.85 -17.47 5.27
C LYS A 210 -4.09 -17.43 6.16
N PRO A 211 -5.08 -16.56 5.89
CA PRO A 211 -6.20 -16.44 6.79
C PRO A 211 -6.69 -17.86 7.05
N THR A 212 -6.63 -18.34 8.29
CA THR A 212 -7.10 -19.70 8.62
C THR A 212 -8.57 -19.86 8.23
N VAL A 213 -9.22 -18.71 8.00
CA VAL A 213 -10.53 -18.50 7.42
C VAL A 213 -10.65 -18.98 5.96
N ILE A 214 -9.64 -18.81 5.10
CA ILE A 214 -9.70 -19.18 3.67
C ILE A 214 -8.94 -20.49 3.40
N PRO A 215 -9.61 -21.50 2.81
CA PRO A 215 -8.95 -22.73 2.35
C PRO A 215 -7.79 -22.45 1.40
N GLN A 216 -6.70 -23.21 1.52
CA GLN A 216 -5.47 -23.01 0.74
C GLN A 216 -5.70 -23.09 -0.78
N ASP A 217 -6.64 -23.89 -1.25
CA ASP A 217 -7.02 -24.04 -2.66
C ASP A 217 -7.75 -22.81 -3.22
N LEU A 218 -8.35 -22.00 -2.34
CA LEU A 218 -9.01 -20.74 -2.68
C LEU A 218 -8.14 -19.52 -2.41
N ALA A 219 -6.97 -19.66 -1.78
CA ALA A 219 -6.04 -18.57 -1.54
C ALA A 219 -5.03 -18.48 -2.71
N ASP A 220 -4.76 -17.26 -3.16
CA ASP A 220 -3.61 -17.00 -4.02
C ASP A 220 -2.30 -17.26 -3.27
N ASP A 221 -1.24 -17.65 -3.98
CA ASP A 221 0.05 -17.96 -3.36
C ASP A 221 0.68 -16.71 -2.73
N ASP A 222 0.42 -15.53 -3.30
CA ASP A 222 0.89 -14.23 -2.80
C ASP A 222 -0.25 -13.40 -2.18
N ILE A 223 -1.28 -14.05 -1.62
CA ILE A 223 -2.45 -13.37 -1.02
C ILE A 223 -2.03 -12.27 -0.03
N TYR A 224 -2.56 -11.08 -0.24
CA TYR A 224 -2.43 -9.98 0.71
C TYR A 224 -3.51 -10.09 1.80
N TYR A 225 -3.13 -10.10 3.07
CA TYR A 225 -4.07 -10.21 4.19
C TYR A 225 -3.74 -9.21 5.30
N TYR A 226 -4.77 -8.50 5.80
CA TYR A 226 -4.65 -7.66 6.98
C TYR A 226 -5.91 -7.74 7.86
N GLU A 227 -5.76 -8.29 9.06
CA GLU A 227 -6.86 -8.57 10.00
C GLU A 227 -7.54 -7.29 10.53
N GLY A 228 -6.80 -6.21 10.77
CA GLY A 228 -7.36 -5.00 11.38
C GLY A 228 -8.50 -4.35 10.59
N TRP A 229 -8.46 -4.45 9.25
CA TRP A 229 -9.49 -3.94 8.34
C TRP A 229 -10.70 -4.86 8.24
N MET A 230 -10.49 -6.16 8.43
CA MET A 230 -11.58 -7.12 8.51
C MET A 230 -12.48 -6.78 9.68
N GLU A 231 -11.91 -6.37 10.82
CA GLU A 231 -12.68 -6.09 12.02
C GLU A 231 -13.63 -4.88 11.90
N SER A 232 -13.28 -3.90 11.07
CA SER A 232 -14.04 -2.65 10.90
C SER A 232 -15.16 -2.71 9.85
N SER A 233 -15.28 -3.78 9.06
CA SER A 233 -16.27 -3.90 7.99
C SER A 233 -17.07 -5.20 8.06
N SER A 234 -18.39 -5.11 8.19
CA SER A 234 -19.25 -6.31 8.15
C SER A 234 -19.29 -6.92 6.74
N VAL A 235 -19.11 -6.10 5.70
CA VAL A 235 -19.03 -6.51 4.30
C VAL A 235 -17.80 -7.38 4.04
N LEU A 236 -16.63 -6.98 4.54
CA LEU A 236 -15.41 -7.78 4.39
C LEU A 236 -15.52 -9.09 5.17
N LYS A 237 -15.99 -9.06 6.42
CA LYS A 237 -16.28 -10.28 7.22
C LYS A 237 -17.20 -11.24 6.48
N ARG A 238 -18.25 -10.72 5.85
CA ARG A 238 -19.18 -11.54 5.06
C ARG A 238 -18.53 -12.11 3.81
N SER A 239 -17.68 -11.34 3.15
CA SER A 239 -17.01 -11.69 1.88
C SER A 239 -15.93 -12.78 2.01
N VAL A 240 -15.47 -13.08 3.23
CA VAL A 240 -14.56 -14.21 3.52
C VAL A 240 -15.25 -15.39 4.20
N SER A 241 -16.56 -15.30 4.45
CA SER A 241 -17.32 -16.33 5.15
C SER A 241 -17.35 -17.66 4.37
N LYS A 242 -17.74 -18.75 5.04
CA LYS A 242 -17.88 -20.05 4.38
C LYS A 242 -18.89 -20.03 3.23
N GLU A 243 -19.93 -19.20 3.35
CA GLU A 243 -20.90 -19.00 2.27
C GLU A 243 -20.27 -18.35 1.04
N ALA A 244 -19.46 -17.31 1.23
CA ALA A 244 -18.72 -16.65 0.15
C ALA A 244 -17.75 -17.62 -0.53
N GLN A 245 -17.00 -18.39 0.26
CA GLN A 245 -16.10 -19.42 -0.26
C GLN A 245 -16.86 -20.47 -1.08
N ASN A 246 -18.02 -20.92 -0.60
CA ASN A 246 -18.85 -21.88 -1.34
C ASN A 246 -19.35 -21.28 -2.67
N LEU A 247 -19.69 -19.99 -2.72
CA LEU A 247 -20.03 -19.31 -3.97
C LEU A 247 -18.84 -19.31 -4.94
N VAL A 248 -17.63 -18.96 -4.47
CA VAL A 248 -16.42 -18.99 -5.29
C VAL A 248 -16.18 -20.40 -5.84
N THR A 249 -16.23 -21.44 -4.99
CA THR A 249 -16.07 -22.84 -5.43
C THR A 249 -17.12 -23.23 -6.47
N GLN A 250 -18.40 -22.89 -6.26
CA GLN A 250 -19.47 -23.18 -7.23
C GLN A 250 -19.23 -22.51 -8.58
N ILE A 251 -18.81 -21.23 -8.58
CA ILE A 251 -18.50 -20.51 -9.81
C ILE A 251 -17.27 -21.11 -10.49
N ASN A 252 -16.23 -21.45 -9.75
CA ASN A 252 -15.04 -22.12 -10.28
C ASN A 252 -15.40 -23.44 -10.97
N THR A 253 -16.19 -24.29 -10.31
CA THR A 253 -16.63 -25.56 -10.90
C THR A 253 -17.50 -25.37 -12.13
N LYS A 254 -18.45 -24.42 -12.09
CA LYS A 254 -19.41 -24.22 -13.17
C LYS A 254 -18.80 -23.61 -14.43
N TYR A 255 -17.82 -22.71 -14.26
CA TYR A 255 -17.29 -21.88 -15.34
C TYR A 255 -15.81 -22.11 -15.66
N ASN A 256 -15.16 -23.06 -14.97
CA ASN A 256 -13.71 -23.22 -14.97
C ASN A 256 -13.00 -21.88 -14.73
N ALA A 257 -13.48 -21.14 -13.72
CA ALA A 257 -13.13 -19.74 -13.50
C ALA A 257 -11.83 -19.54 -12.73
N GLU A 258 -11.31 -20.54 -12.02
CA GLU A 258 -10.02 -20.48 -11.28
C GLU A 258 -9.86 -19.25 -10.36
N LEU A 259 -10.97 -18.73 -9.81
CA LEU A 259 -10.96 -17.59 -8.90
C LEU A 259 -10.33 -17.97 -7.56
N LYS A 260 -9.43 -17.12 -7.09
CA LYS A 260 -8.78 -17.18 -5.79
C LYS A 260 -8.84 -15.84 -5.09
N TYR A 261 -8.83 -15.84 -3.76
CA TYR A 261 -8.66 -14.64 -2.95
C TYR A 261 -7.23 -14.13 -3.11
N ALA A 262 -7.08 -12.94 -3.70
CA ALA A 262 -5.78 -12.29 -3.91
C ALA A 262 -5.51 -11.19 -2.89
N ALA A 263 -6.56 -10.57 -2.34
CA ALA A 263 -6.44 -9.63 -1.23
C ALA A 263 -7.66 -9.71 -0.29
N ILE A 264 -7.40 -9.61 1.01
CA ILE A 264 -8.41 -9.61 2.08
C ILE A 264 -7.99 -8.57 3.11
N GLY A 265 -8.67 -7.41 3.08
CA GLY A 265 -8.18 -6.23 3.79
C GLY A 265 -7.01 -5.62 3.01
N GLY A 266 -6.97 -4.30 2.91
CA GLY A 266 -6.04 -3.55 2.07
C GLY A 266 -6.35 -2.06 2.10
N PRO A 267 -5.58 -1.22 1.38
CA PRO A 267 -5.69 0.25 1.49
C PRO A 267 -7.04 0.81 1.04
N GLY A 268 -7.77 0.05 0.22
CA GLY A 268 -9.15 0.38 -0.19
C GLY A 268 -10.22 -0.26 0.70
N SER A 269 -9.83 -0.94 1.79
CA SER A 269 -10.70 -1.79 2.62
C SER A 269 -11.55 -2.74 1.77
N GLU A 270 -10.89 -3.63 1.03
CA GLU A 270 -11.53 -4.48 0.03
C GLU A 270 -11.16 -5.97 0.13
N VAL A 271 -12.03 -6.81 -0.44
CA VAL A 271 -11.77 -8.20 -0.82
C VAL A 271 -11.62 -8.24 -2.33
N VAL A 272 -10.55 -8.89 -2.79
CA VAL A 272 -10.25 -9.07 -4.22
C VAL A 272 -10.20 -10.55 -4.55
N LEU A 273 -10.94 -10.95 -5.58
CA LEU A 273 -10.76 -12.23 -6.25
C LEU A 273 -10.04 -12.03 -7.58
N PHE A 274 -9.05 -12.89 -7.81
CA PHE A 274 -8.27 -12.94 -9.04
C PHE A 274 -8.42 -14.30 -9.70
N SER A 275 -8.43 -14.30 -11.02
CA SER A 275 -8.40 -15.45 -11.90
C SER A 275 -7.47 -15.15 -13.08
N PRO A 276 -6.53 -16.05 -13.40
CA PRO A 276 -5.64 -15.89 -14.54
C PRO A 276 -6.34 -16.18 -15.88
N VAL A 277 -7.55 -16.77 -15.87
CA VAL A 277 -8.29 -17.20 -17.07
C VAL A 277 -9.48 -16.32 -17.41
N LEU A 278 -9.76 -15.30 -16.60
CA LEU A 278 -10.82 -14.32 -16.81
C LEU A 278 -10.24 -12.93 -17.10
N GLU A 279 -11.02 -12.09 -17.79
CA GLU A 279 -10.65 -10.69 -18.02
C GLU A 279 -10.56 -9.92 -16.69
N GLY A 280 -9.48 -9.16 -16.50
CA GLY A 280 -9.19 -8.40 -15.27
C GLY A 280 -9.71 -6.96 -15.31
N ILE A 281 -9.71 -6.31 -14.14
CA ILE A 281 -10.01 -4.89 -14.00
C ILE A 281 -8.69 -4.10 -14.16
N PRO A 282 -8.51 -3.22 -15.15
CA PRO A 282 -7.19 -2.60 -15.39
C PRO A 282 -6.66 -1.74 -14.24
N GLU A 283 -7.54 -1.19 -13.42
CA GLU A 283 -7.19 -0.29 -12.30
C GLU A 283 -6.99 -1.02 -10.96
N PHE A 284 -7.44 -2.27 -10.85
CA PHE A 284 -7.41 -3.07 -9.63
C PHE A 284 -6.79 -4.42 -9.96
N PHE A 285 -5.80 -4.92 -9.20
CA PHE A 285 -5.11 -6.19 -9.47
C PHE A 285 -6.00 -7.46 -9.28
N GLY A 286 -7.20 -7.50 -9.88
CA GLY A 286 -8.23 -8.52 -9.70
C GLY A 286 -9.32 -8.48 -10.77
N ASN A 287 -10.19 -9.49 -10.74
CA ASN A 287 -11.35 -9.62 -11.65
C ASN A 287 -12.67 -9.21 -10.98
N PHE A 288 -12.67 -9.25 -9.64
CA PHE A 288 -13.84 -9.02 -8.79
C PHE A 288 -13.39 -8.32 -7.51
N THR A 289 -13.97 -7.17 -7.20
CA THR A 289 -13.65 -6.43 -5.97
C THR A 289 -14.90 -6.09 -5.18
N VAL A 290 -14.78 -6.16 -3.86
CA VAL A 290 -15.84 -5.82 -2.92
C VAL A 290 -15.28 -4.94 -1.82
N ARG A 291 -15.93 -3.82 -1.55
CA ARG A 291 -15.59 -2.92 -0.44
C ARG A 291 -16.86 -2.33 0.16
N GLY A 292 -16.77 -1.83 1.38
CA GLY A 292 -17.89 -1.20 2.06
C GLY A 292 -17.83 -1.37 3.56
N ASP A 293 -18.68 -0.65 4.27
CA ASP A 293 -18.72 -0.66 5.72
C ASP A 293 -19.75 -1.67 6.23
N ASP A 294 -20.95 -1.63 5.65
CA ASP A 294 -22.11 -2.44 6.05
C ASP A 294 -22.99 -2.88 4.86
N GLU A 295 -23.97 -3.74 5.12
CA GLU A 295 -24.85 -4.33 4.11
C GLU A 295 -25.71 -3.32 3.31
N ASN A 296 -25.75 -2.06 3.71
CA ASN A 296 -26.45 -0.99 3.00
C ASN A 296 -25.50 0.03 2.36
N ASN A 297 -24.18 -0.07 2.63
CA ASN A 297 -23.16 0.86 2.18
C ASN A 297 -21.94 0.07 1.65
N PHE A 298 -22.06 -0.43 0.41
CA PHE A 298 -21.02 -1.25 -0.20
C PHE A 298 -20.99 -1.12 -1.72
N SER A 299 -19.88 -1.52 -2.33
CA SER A 299 -19.75 -1.61 -3.77
C SER A 299 -19.14 -2.94 -4.20
N VAL A 300 -19.64 -3.47 -5.31
CA VAL A 300 -19.13 -4.66 -5.98
C VAL A 300 -18.77 -4.29 -7.40
N ASN A 301 -17.51 -4.52 -7.80
CA ASN A 301 -17.05 -4.25 -9.16
C ASN A 301 -16.58 -5.56 -9.80
N PHE A 302 -16.98 -5.78 -11.05
CA PHE A 302 -16.63 -7.01 -11.76
C PHE A 302 -16.69 -6.82 -13.27
N VAL A 303 -15.88 -7.60 -13.97
CA VAL A 303 -15.84 -7.59 -15.43
C VAL A 303 -16.99 -8.39 -16.02
N ILE A 304 -17.57 -7.88 -17.09
CA ILE A 304 -18.57 -8.55 -17.93
C ILE A 304 -17.94 -8.83 -19.29
N GLU A 305 -17.73 -10.10 -19.57
CA GLU A 305 -17.33 -10.55 -20.90
C GLU A 305 -18.56 -10.63 -21.83
N ARG A 306 -18.40 -10.14 -23.06
CA ARG A 306 -19.47 -10.04 -24.06
C ARG A 306 -19.50 -11.24 -25.00
N GLY A 307 -20.63 -11.40 -25.69
CA GLY A 307 -20.84 -12.48 -26.66
C GLY A 307 -20.86 -13.86 -26.00
N GLN A 308 -19.96 -14.75 -26.43
CA GLN A 308 -19.77 -16.08 -25.84
C GLN A 308 -18.75 -16.09 -24.69
N GLY A 309 -18.33 -14.91 -24.20
CA GLY A 309 -17.41 -14.78 -23.08
C GLY A 309 -17.93 -15.40 -21.77
N ASN A 310 -17.03 -15.58 -20.82
CA ASN A 310 -17.31 -16.27 -19.58
C ASN A 310 -18.28 -15.46 -18.69
N LYS A 311 -19.35 -16.10 -18.23
CA LYS A 311 -20.39 -15.47 -17.39
C LYS A 311 -20.14 -15.62 -15.88
N ALA A 312 -18.98 -16.15 -15.49
CA ALA A 312 -18.60 -16.40 -14.10
C ALA A 312 -18.80 -15.18 -13.20
N LEU A 313 -18.19 -14.05 -13.55
CA LEU A 313 -18.19 -12.84 -12.74
C LEU A 313 -19.57 -12.16 -12.69
N LEU A 314 -20.34 -12.25 -13.78
CA LEU A 314 -21.71 -11.75 -13.82
C LEU A 314 -22.63 -12.53 -12.87
N GLU A 315 -22.54 -13.86 -12.88
CA GLU A 315 -23.31 -14.69 -11.93
C GLU A 315 -22.81 -14.48 -10.49
N LEU A 316 -21.48 -14.41 -10.30
CA LEU A 316 -20.88 -14.18 -9.00
C LEU A 316 -21.34 -12.85 -8.41
N GLY A 317 -21.26 -11.75 -9.18
CA GLY A 317 -21.67 -10.41 -8.73
C GLY A 317 -23.11 -10.36 -8.27
N LYS A 318 -24.04 -10.92 -9.05
CA LYS A 318 -25.46 -11.01 -8.67
C LYS A 318 -25.65 -11.75 -7.34
N LYS A 319 -25.01 -12.91 -7.18
CA LYS A 319 -25.12 -13.72 -5.94
C LYS A 319 -24.42 -13.06 -4.76
N TRP A 320 -23.29 -12.39 -4.98
CA TRP A 320 -22.49 -11.77 -3.93
C TRP A 320 -23.20 -10.57 -3.31
N ILE A 321 -23.86 -9.75 -4.14
CA ILE A 321 -24.70 -8.63 -3.69
C ILE A 321 -25.79 -9.15 -2.73
N THR A 322 -26.53 -10.18 -3.14
CA THR A 322 -27.58 -10.80 -2.31
C THR A 322 -27.00 -11.47 -1.06
N MET A 323 -25.80 -12.05 -1.12
CA MET A 323 -25.14 -12.63 0.04
C MET A 323 -24.74 -11.59 1.09
N ILE A 324 -24.31 -10.40 0.66
CA ILE A 324 -24.00 -9.27 1.55
C ILE A 324 -25.29 -8.70 2.13
N ASN A 325 -26.28 -8.44 1.28
CA ASN A 325 -27.59 -7.95 1.70
C ASN A 325 -28.71 -8.90 1.23
N PRO A 326 -29.18 -9.81 2.11
CA PRO A 326 -30.22 -10.79 1.76
C PRO A 326 -31.56 -10.19 1.33
N ASN A 327 -31.80 -8.90 1.63
CA ASN A 327 -33.01 -8.20 1.19
C ASN A 327 -32.85 -7.55 -0.18
N LEU A 328 -31.66 -7.61 -0.81
CA LEU A 328 -31.36 -6.93 -2.05
C LEU A 328 -30.96 -7.92 -3.15
N ASP A 329 -31.92 -8.26 -4.02
CA ASP A 329 -31.65 -8.98 -5.26
C ASP A 329 -31.71 -8.00 -6.44
N LEU A 330 -30.58 -7.80 -7.14
CA LEU A 330 -30.46 -6.95 -8.31
C LEU A 330 -30.38 -7.73 -9.63
N SER A 331 -30.69 -9.04 -9.61
CA SER A 331 -30.45 -9.91 -10.75
C SER A 331 -31.19 -9.47 -12.00
N LYS A 332 -32.46 -9.06 -11.87
CA LYS A 332 -33.29 -8.62 -13.00
C LYS A 332 -32.79 -7.32 -13.59
N GLU A 333 -32.43 -6.37 -12.73
CA GLU A 333 -31.93 -5.06 -13.12
C GLU A 333 -30.60 -5.18 -13.86
N ILE A 334 -29.68 -5.99 -13.33
CA ILE A 334 -28.38 -6.28 -13.97
C ILE A 334 -28.59 -7.01 -15.31
N ASP A 335 -29.45 -8.03 -15.36
CA ASP A 335 -29.71 -8.77 -16.61
C ASP A 335 -30.32 -7.88 -17.71
N ASN A 336 -31.20 -6.94 -17.33
CA ASN A 336 -31.77 -5.96 -18.27
C ASN A 336 -30.70 -5.01 -18.82
N ILE A 337 -29.78 -4.53 -17.98
CA ILE A 337 -28.66 -3.67 -18.41
C ILE A 337 -27.73 -4.44 -19.34
N VAL A 338 -27.40 -5.69 -19.02
CA VAL A 338 -26.54 -6.51 -19.88
C VAL A 338 -27.21 -6.79 -21.23
N ALA A 339 -28.53 -6.99 -21.27
CA ALA A 339 -29.30 -7.26 -22.47
C ALA A 339 -29.51 -6.02 -23.38
N SER A 340 -29.35 -4.79 -22.88
CA SER A 340 -29.59 -3.57 -23.67
C SER A 340 -28.54 -3.29 -24.75
N ASN A 341 -27.47 -4.09 -24.85
CA ASN A 341 -26.27 -3.86 -25.66
C ASN A 341 -25.54 -2.52 -25.37
N THR A 342 -25.95 -1.78 -24.33
CA THR A 342 -25.23 -0.61 -23.86
C THR A 342 -23.89 -1.06 -23.27
N ARG A 343 -22.81 -0.35 -23.61
CA ARG A 343 -21.45 -0.62 -23.10
C ARG A 343 -20.89 0.47 -22.20
N THR A 344 -21.57 1.62 -22.14
CA THR A 344 -21.24 2.73 -21.24
C THR A 344 -22.52 3.37 -20.73
N GLY A 345 -22.64 3.59 -19.42
CA GLY A 345 -23.81 4.27 -18.86
C GLY A 345 -23.88 4.22 -17.34
N ASN A 346 -24.66 5.14 -16.77
CA ASN A 346 -25.00 5.18 -15.36
C ASN A 346 -26.49 4.90 -15.20
N PHE A 347 -26.83 3.99 -14.30
CA PHE A 347 -28.19 3.55 -14.04
C PHE A 347 -28.48 3.69 -12.55
N ASP A 348 -29.32 4.68 -12.22
CA ASP A 348 -29.77 4.91 -10.84
C ASP A 348 -31.05 4.12 -10.57
N ILE A 349 -31.04 3.33 -9.51
CA ILE A 349 -32.15 2.47 -9.09
C ILE A 349 -32.45 2.78 -7.62
N ASN A 350 -33.72 2.93 -7.29
CA ASN A 350 -34.18 2.99 -5.90
C ASN A 350 -34.88 1.69 -5.56
N LYS A 351 -34.36 0.95 -4.57
CA LYS A 351 -34.94 -0.33 -4.15
C LYS A 351 -34.77 -0.51 -2.65
N ASN A 352 -35.84 -0.86 -1.95
CA ASN A 352 -35.82 -1.12 -0.51
C ASN A 352 -35.20 0.02 0.32
N ASN A 353 -35.49 1.27 -0.05
CA ASN A 353 -34.91 2.48 0.55
C ASN A 353 -33.39 2.60 0.40
N LEU A 354 -32.80 1.94 -0.59
CA LEU A 354 -31.40 2.08 -0.96
C LEU A 354 -31.31 2.77 -2.32
N LYS A 355 -30.31 3.64 -2.43
CA LYS A 355 -29.85 4.20 -3.70
C LYS A 355 -28.79 3.26 -4.27
N ILE A 356 -29.09 2.68 -5.43
CA ILE A 356 -28.18 1.81 -6.17
C ILE A 356 -27.74 2.54 -7.43
N GLU A 357 -26.43 2.68 -7.60
CA GLU A 357 -25.80 3.24 -8.79
C GLU A 357 -25.09 2.10 -9.52
N ILE A 358 -25.56 1.74 -10.70
CA ILE A 358 -24.86 0.79 -11.58
C ILE A 358 -24.18 1.60 -12.68
N ASN A 359 -22.86 1.60 -12.67
CA ASN A 359 -22.06 2.16 -13.75
C ASN A 359 -21.53 1.03 -14.63
N LEU A 360 -21.54 1.26 -15.93
CA LEU A 360 -20.96 0.39 -16.93
C LEU A 360 -19.94 1.18 -17.74
N GLU A 361 -18.75 0.61 -17.90
CA GLU A 361 -17.65 1.23 -18.61
C GLU A 361 -17.00 0.23 -19.58
N LYS A 362 -16.87 0.63 -20.84
CA LYS A 362 -16.23 -0.20 -21.85
C LYS A 362 -14.74 -0.29 -21.58
N GLN A 363 -14.24 -1.51 -21.37
CA GLN A 363 -12.82 -1.77 -21.11
C GLN A 363 -12.06 -2.00 -22.41
N ASN A 364 -12.49 -2.99 -23.21
CA ASN A 364 -11.85 -3.34 -24.46
C ASN A 364 -12.88 -3.76 -25.52
N SER A 365 -12.48 -4.49 -26.57
CA SER A 365 -13.40 -4.94 -27.61
C SER A 365 -14.41 -5.98 -27.09
N SER A 366 -14.02 -6.80 -26.11
CA SER A 366 -14.75 -7.99 -25.64
C SER A 366 -15.25 -7.90 -24.19
N SER A 367 -14.85 -6.91 -23.40
CA SER A 367 -15.28 -6.79 -22.00
C SER A 367 -15.67 -5.36 -21.61
N ASP A 368 -16.51 -5.28 -20.59
CA ASP A 368 -16.92 -4.05 -19.91
C ASP A 368 -16.74 -4.23 -18.39
N LEU A 369 -16.47 -3.16 -17.66
CA LEU A 369 -16.48 -3.11 -16.21
C LEU A 369 -17.88 -2.73 -15.74
N MET A 370 -18.45 -3.49 -14.82
CA MET A 370 -19.66 -3.11 -14.11
C MET A 370 -19.32 -2.81 -12.65
N SER A 371 -19.72 -1.61 -12.23
CA SER A 371 -19.54 -1.11 -10.86
C SER A 371 -20.92 -0.91 -10.24
N VAL A 372 -21.25 -1.71 -9.23
CA VAL A 372 -22.54 -1.63 -8.52
C VAL A 372 -22.27 -1.03 -7.15
N LYS A 373 -22.76 0.19 -6.90
CA LYS A 373 -22.63 0.90 -5.62
C LYS A 373 -23.98 1.00 -4.93
N ILE A 374 -24.05 0.57 -3.68
CA ILE A 374 -25.24 0.60 -2.82
C ILE A 374 -24.96 1.61 -1.71
N ASN A 375 -25.86 2.58 -1.54
CA ASN A 375 -25.80 3.54 -0.45
C ASN A 375 -27.19 3.71 0.15
N LYS A 376 -27.27 3.95 1.46
CA LYS A 376 -28.51 4.29 2.14
C LYS A 376 -28.73 5.79 2.25
#